data_AF-A0A258BFE5-F1
#
_entry.id   AF-A0A258BFE5-F1
#
_cell.length_a   1.000
_cell.length_b   1.000
_cell.length_c   1.000
_cell.angle_alpha   90.00
_cell.angle_beta   90.00
_cell.angle_gamma   90.00
#
_symmetry.space_group_name_H-M   'P 1'
#
loop_
_entity.id
_entity.type
_entity.pdbx_description
1 polymer ?
#
loop_
_entity_poly.entity_id
_entity_poly.type
_entity_poly.pdbx_seq_one_letter_code
_entity_poly.pdbx_strand_id
1 'polypeptide(L)'
;AFGIISHIVSTFSKKPIFGYLGMAYAMVSIGVIGFVVWAHHMYTVGMNVDLKAYFVAATMVIAVPTGIKIFSWIATMWGGSIEFKLPMLWAIGFIFLFTVGGVTGVVLANAGVDHTLHDTYYVVAHFHYVLSLGAVFGLFAGLQGMPRRYIDYADGFATWHHWSSIGYAITLVATLVFFFSLAVAFIQRRKATESGNPWGEGATTLEWTLPSPPPFHQYNELPVVTTKGGH
;
A
#
# COMPACT_ATOMS: atom_id res chain seq x y z
N ALA A 1 5.46 10.03 -3.74
CA ALA A 1 6.77 9.50 -4.17
C ALA A 1 6.94 9.51 -5.69
N PHE A 2 6.14 8.76 -6.46
CA PHE A 2 6.37 8.58 -7.91
C PHE A 2 6.55 9.86 -8.75
N GLY A 3 5.78 10.92 -8.50
CA GLY A 3 5.94 12.18 -9.24
C GLY A 3 7.32 12.82 -9.04
N ILE A 4 7.83 12.82 -7.80
CA ILE A 4 9.16 13.33 -7.46
C ILE A 4 10.24 12.53 -8.22
N ILE A 5 10.10 11.20 -8.23
CA ILE A 5 11.01 10.30 -8.95
C ILE A 5 11.02 10.62 -10.45
N SER A 6 9.84 10.82 -11.06
CA SER A 6 9.75 11.24 -12.47
C SER A 6 10.49 12.54 -12.76
N HIS A 7 10.34 13.56 -11.90
CA HIS A 7 11.06 14.82 -12.09
C HIS A 7 12.57 14.64 -12.00
N ILE A 8 13.05 13.97 -10.94
CA ILE A 8 14.48 13.73 -10.72
C ILE A 8 15.09 12.93 -11.89
N VAL A 9 14.44 11.83 -12.30
CA VAL A 9 14.90 11.00 -13.42
C VAL A 9 14.99 11.82 -14.71
N SER A 10 13.98 12.63 -15.02
CA SER A 10 14.01 13.47 -16.22
C SER A 10 15.10 14.54 -16.17
N THR A 11 15.21 15.25 -15.04
CA THR A 11 16.16 16.33 -14.83
C THR A 11 17.60 15.82 -14.94
N PHE A 12 17.96 14.80 -14.18
CA PHE A 12 19.34 14.31 -14.12
C PHE A 12 19.70 13.34 -15.24
N SER A 13 18.75 12.92 -16.08
CA SER A 13 19.04 12.22 -17.35
C SER A 13 19.05 13.17 -18.56
N LYS A 14 18.72 14.46 -18.36
CA LYS A 14 18.60 15.51 -19.40
C LYS A 14 17.70 15.07 -20.57
N LYS A 15 16.62 14.35 -20.25
CA LYS A 15 15.70 13.78 -21.23
C LYS A 15 14.27 13.90 -20.73
N PRO A 16 13.29 14.25 -21.60
CA PRO A 16 11.88 14.19 -21.23
C PRO A 16 11.49 12.77 -20.83
N ILE A 17 10.48 12.65 -19.97
CA ILE A 17 9.95 11.36 -19.54
C ILE A 17 9.45 10.57 -20.74
N PHE A 18 9.97 9.36 -20.89
CA PHE A 18 9.55 8.41 -21.91
C PHE A 18 8.11 7.94 -21.63
N GLY A 19 7.25 8.06 -22.64
CA GLY A 19 5.87 7.58 -22.55
C GLY A 19 5.00 8.35 -21.56
N TYR A 20 5.12 9.68 -21.52
CA TYR A 20 4.38 10.55 -20.59
C TYR A 20 2.88 10.23 -20.48
N LEU A 21 2.18 10.06 -21.62
CA LEU A 21 0.75 9.70 -21.61
C LEU A 21 0.51 8.35 -20.94
N GLY A 22 1.36 7.35 -21.22
CA GLY A 22 1.29 6.04 -20.57
C GLY A 22 1.50 6.13 -19.05
N MET A 23 2.43 6.98 -18.60
CA MET A 23 2.63 7.23 -17.17
C MET A 23 1.45 7.96 -16.51
N ALA A 24 0.85 8.92 -17.21
CA ALA A 24 -0.32 9.65 -16.73
C ALA A 24 -1.51 8.71 -16.57
N TYR A 25 -1.82 7.90 -17.60
CA TYR A 25 -2.86 6.89 -17.52
C TYR A 25 -2.56 5.84 -16.46
N ALA A 26 -1.31 5.40 -16.32
CA ALA A 26 -0.92 4.50 -15.23
C ALA A 26 -1.21 5.09 -13.84
N MET A 27 -1.01 6.39 -13.62
CA MET A 27 -1.35 7.04 -12.35
C MET A 27 -2.86 7.05 -12.09
N VAL A 28 -3.65 7.38 -13.10
CA VAL A 28 -5.11 7.37 -13.00
C VAL A 28 -5.61 5.95 -12.75
N SER A 29 -5.12 4.95 -13.49
CA SER A 29 -5.48 3.56 -13.32
C SER A 29 -5.14 3.04 -11.93
N ILE A 30 -3.96 3.33 -11.37
CA ILE A 30 -3.62 2.94 -9.99
C ILE A 30 -4.58 3.59 -9.00
N GLY A 31 -4.91 4.87 -9.19
CA GLY A 31 -5.87 5.58 -8.34
C GLY A 31 -7.27 4.96 -8.36
N VAL A 32 -7.76 4.55 -9.54
CA VAL A 32 -9.08 3.94 -9.69
C VAL A 32 -9.09 2.49 -9.20
N ILE A 33 -8.15 1.67 -9.64
CA ILE A 33 -8.09 0.24 -9.29
C ILE A 33 -7.84 0.06 -7.79
N GLY A 34 -7.16 1.01 -7.13
CA GLY A 34 -6.97 1.00 -5.68
C GLY A 34 -8.26 0.86 -4.87
N PHE A 35 -9.40 1.35 -5.40
CA PHE A 35 -10.70 1.24 -4.73
C PHE A 35 -11.36 -0.14 -4.83
N VAL A 36 -10.85 -1.05 -5.66
CA VAL A 36 -11.50 -2.35 -5.94
C VAL A 36 -10.66 -3.56 -5.55
N VAL A 37 -9.54 -3.36 -4.85
CA VAL A 37 -8.60 -4.46 -4.53
C VAL A 37 -8.45 -4.75 -3.03
N TRP A 38 -9.06 -3.95 -2.15
CA TRP A 38 -8.75 -3.94 -0.70
C TRP A 38 -8.78 -5.33 -0.02
N ALA A 39 -9.67 -6.23 -0.46
CA ALA A 39 -9.88 -7.51 0.21
C ALA A 39 -8.75 -8.52 -0.01
N HIS A 40 -7.72 -8.21 -0.82
CA HIS A 40 -6.50 -9.02 -0.85
C HIS A 40 -5.76 -9.06 0.50
N HIS A 41 -6.04 -8.12 1.42
CA HIS A 41 -5.55 -8.19 2.80
C HIS A 41 -6.34 -9.14 3.70
N MET A 42 -7.37 -9.81 3.16
CA MET A 42 -8.33 -10.60 3.92
C MET A 42 -8.46 -12.03 3.39
N TYR A 43 -7.49 -12.55 2.63
CA TYR A 43 -7.61 -13.88 2.02
C TYR A 43 -7.76 -15.03 3.05
N THR A 44 -7.31 -14.82 4.27
CA THR A 44 -7.33 -15.79 5.38
C THR A 44 -8.62 -15.78 6.19
N VAL A 45 -9.54 -14.83 5.99
CA VAL A 45 -10.77 -14.69 6.82
C VAL A 45 -11.91 -15.64 6.45
N GLY A 46 -11.61 -16.75 5.75
CA GLY A 46 -12.64 -17.69 5.29
C GLY A 46 -13.40 -17.27 4.02
N MET A 47 -12.87 -16.33 3.24
CA MET A 47 -13.48 -15.86 1.98
C MET A 47 -13.69 -17.01 0.97
N ASN A 48 -14.85 -17.03 0.31
CA ASN A 48 -15.19 -17.99 -0.75
C ASN A 48 -14.21 -17.91 -1.93
N VAL A 49 -13.98 -19.04 -2.62
CA VAL A 49 -13.02 -19.17 -3.72
C VAL A 49 -13.30 -18.22 -4.90
N ASP A 50 -14.56 -17.96 -5.24
CA ASP A 50 -14.93 -17.09 -6.37
C ASP A 50 -14.57 -15.63 -6.06
N LEU A 51 -14.83 -15.20 -4.82
CA LEU A 51 -14.48 -13.87 -4.36
C LEU A 51 -12.96 -13.71 -4.26
N LYS A 52 -12.25 -14.73 -3.79
CA LYS A 52 -10.78 -14.77 -3.83
C LYS A 52 -10.26 -14.64 -5.25
N ALA A 53 -10.79 -15.39 -6.20
CA ALA A 53 -10.35 -15.35 -7.60
C ALA A 53 -10.50 -13.95 -8.20
N TYR A 54 -11.60 -13.25 -7.91
CA TYR A 54 -11.78 -11.85 -8.29
C TYR A 54 -10.66 -10.95 -7.73
N PHE A 55 -10.43 -10.99 -6.42
CA PHE A 55 -9.43 -10.12 -5.78
C PHE A 55 -8.00 -10.46 -6.19
N VAL A 56 -7.70 -11.74 -6.46
CA VAL A 56 -6.41 -12.17 -7.02
C VAL A 56 -6.20 -11.51 -8.38
N ALA A 57 -7.16 -11.67 -9.29
CA ALA A 57 -7.07 -11.10 -10.63
C ALA A 57 -6.98 -9.57 -10.58
N ALA A 58 -7.87 -8.91 -9.83
CA ALA A 58 -7.90 -7.45 -9.71
C ALA A 58 -6.61 -6.88 -9.11
N THR A 59 -6.04 -7.54 -8.10
CA THR A 59 -4.79 -7.10 -7.46
C THR A 59 -3.59 -7.30 -8.38
N MET A 60 -3.52 -8.42 -9.10
CA MET A 60 -2.46 -8.66 -10.09
C MET A 60 -2.47 -7.61 -11.22
N VAL A 61 -3.64 -7.11 -11.62
CA VAL A 61 -3.75 -6.07 -12.66
C VAL A 61 -3.03 -4.76 -12.26
N ILE A 62 -2.92 -4.44 -10.97
CA ILE A 62 -2.16 -3.24 -10.50
C ILE A 62 -0.67 -3.32 -10.86
N ALA A 63 -0.11 -4.52 -11.04
CA ALA A 63 1.27 -4.70 -11.45
C ALA A 63 1.57 -4.10 -12.85
N VAL A 64 0.56 -4.03 -13.72
CA VAL A 64 0.70 -3.51 -15.09
C VAL A 64 0.99 -2.00 -15.10
N PRO A 65 0.13 -1.11 -14.55
CA PRO A 65 0.41 0.32 -14.54
C PRO A 65 1.64 0.68 -13.71
N THR A 66 1.95 -0.06 -12.63
CA THR A 66 3.20 0.16 -11.88
C THR A 66 4.43 -0.23 -12.71
N GLY A 67 4.37 -1.34 -13.44
CA GLY A 67 5.40 -1.79 -14.38
C GLY A 67 5.64 -0.79 -15.51
N ILE A 68 4.59 -0.21 -16.09
CA ILE A 68 4.70 0.88 -17.09
C ILE A 68 5.56 2.03 -16.55
N LYS A 69 5.36 2.43 -15.30
CA LYS A 69 6.12 3.53 -14.70
C LYS A 69 7.59 3.19 -14.48
N ILE A 70 7.87 1.99 -13.99
CA ILE A 70 9.25 1.50 -13.82
C ILE A 70 9.97 1.47 -15.16
N PHE A 71 9.33 0.89 -16.18
CA PHE A 71 9.88 0.86 -17.53
C PHE A 71 10.11 2.27 -18.09
N SER A 72 9.13 3.18 -17.94
CA SER A 72 9.27 4.57 -18.38
C SER A 72 10.45 5.28 -17.73
N TRP A 73 10.71 5.09 -16.42
CA TRP A 73 11.89 5.67 -15.79
C TRP A 73 13.20 5.10 -16.35
N ILE A 74 13.29 3.78 -16.53
CA ILE A 74 14.46 3.12 -17.12
C ILE A 74 14.70 3.61 -18.55
N ALA A 75 13.66 3.68 -19.38
CA ALA A 75 13.73 4.18 -20.76
C ALA A 75 14.06 5.69 -20.83
N THR A 76 13.72 6.46 -19.80
CA THR A 76 14.11 7.87 -19.68
C THR A 76 15.61 8.00 -19.38
N MET A 77 16.14 7.15 -18.50
CA MET A 77 17.60 7.11 -18.23
C MET A 77 18.37 6.58 -19.45
N TRP A 78 17.80 5.64 -20.20
CA TRP A 78 18.44 5.03 -21.37
C TRP A 78 18.73 6.06 -22.48
N GLY A 79 19.99 6.14 -22.88
CA GLY A 79 20.47 7.10 -23.88
C GLY A 79 20.42 8.57 -23.42
N GLY A 80 20.14 8.83 -22.15
CA GLY A 80 20.26 10.15 -21.53
C GLY A 80 21.69 10.43 -21.04
N SER A 81 21.97 11.69 -20.71
CA SER A 81 23.23 12.09 -20.07
C SER A 81 23.01 12.12 -18.57
N ILE A 82 23.31 10.99 -17.91
CA ILE A 82 23.02 10.79 -16.49
C ILE A 82 24.04 11.52 -15.60
N GLU A 83 23.56 12.37 -14.71
CA GLU A 83 24.34 12.98 -13.64
C GLU A 83 24.03 12.31 -12.28
N PHE A 84 25.02 11.66 -11.68
CA PHE A 84 24.90 10.98 -10.39
C PHE A 84 24.98 11.93 -9.19
N LYS A 85 24.10 12.94 -9.16
CA LYS A 85 23.87 13.75 -7.95
C LYS A 85 23.10 12.94 -6.91
N LEU A 86 23.21 13.30 -5.63
CA LEU A 86 22.50 12.63 -4.53
C LEU A 86 21.01 12.33 -4.81
N PRO A 87 20.21 13.27 -5.35
CA PRO A 87 18.80 13.01 -5.66
C PRO A 87 18.61 11.90 -6.70
N MET A 88 19.49 11.83 -7.71
CA MET A 88 19.46 10.79 -8.73
C MET A 88 19.82 9.42 -8.13
N LEU A 89 20.76 9.37 -7.19
CA LEU A 89 21.09 8.14 -6.46
C LEU A 89 19.89 7.63 -5.64
N TRP A 90 19.17 8.52 -4.96
CA TRP A 90 17.93 8.15 -4.27
C TRP A 90 16.84 7.68 -5.23
N ALA A 91 16.73 8.29 -6.42
CA ALA A 91 15.77 7.86 -7.42
C ALA A 91 16.09 6.48 -8.00
N ILE A 92 17.37 6.18 -8.25
CA ILE A 92 17.81 4.84 -8.67
C ILE A 92 17.56 3.82 -7.56
N GLY A 93 17.93 4.14 -6.31
CA GLY A 93 17.65 3.30 -5.15
C GLY A 93 16.16 3.03 -4.95
N PHE A 94 15.33 4.06 -5.14
CA PHE A 94 13.87 3.92 -5.15
C PHE A 94 13.41 2.94 -6.22
N ILE A 95 13.83 3.11 -7.48
CA ILE A 95 13.40 2.24 -8.59
C ILE A 95 13.78 0.78 -8.29
N PHE A 96 15.00 0.54 -7.79
CA PHE A 96 15.45 -0.80 -7.43
C PHE A 96 14.62 -1.42 -6.30
N LEU A 97 14.55 -0.76 -5.14
CA LEU A 97 13.85 -1.29 -3.97
C LEU A 97 12.35 -1.44 -4.21
N PHE A 98 11.75 -0.48 -4.91
CA PHE A 98 10.34 -0.53 -5.30
C PHE A 98 10.07 -1.68 -6.28
N THR A 99 10.98 -1.99 -7.20
CA THR A 99 10.83 -3.14 -8.10
C THR A 99 10.88 -4.45 -7.33
N VAL A 100 11.86 -4.62 -6.43
CA VAL A 100 11.97 -5.82 -5.57
C VAL A 100 10.71 -5.98 -4.71
N GLY A 101 10.28 -4.92 -4.03
CA GLY A 101 9.06 -4.92 -3.23
C GLY A 101 7.79 -5.15 -4.07
N GLY A 102 7.73 -4.62 -5.29
CA GLY A 102 6.62 -4.83 -6.21
C GLY A 102 6.49 -6.30 -6.61
N VAL A 103 7.61 -6.97 -6.92
CA VAL A 103 7.62 -8.40 -7.26
C VAL A 103 7.14 -9.25 -6.07
N THR A 104 7.56 -8.95 -4.84
CA THR A 104 7.04 -9.67 -3.65
C THR A 104 5.55 -9.41 -3.43
N GLY A 105 5.04 -8.24 -3.82
CA GLY A 105 3.61 -7.93 -3.79
C GLY A 105 2.79 -8.73 -4.81
N VAL A 106 3.34 -8.97 -6.00
CA VAL A 106 2.71 -9.85 -7.00
C VAL A 106 2.62 -11.29 -6.48
N VAL A 107 3.62 -11.74 -5.70
CA VAL A 107 3.57 -13.05 -5.03
C VAL A 107 2.44 -13.09 -3.99
N LEU A 108 2.34 -12.07 -3.12
CA LEU A 108 1.27 -11.96 -2.12
C LEU A 108 -0.12 -11.72 -2.71
N ALA A 109 -0.22 -11.23 -3.95
CA ALA A 109 -1.51 -11.09 -4.63
C ALA A 109 -2.17 -12.44 -4.93
N ASN A 110 -1.40 -13.55 -4.94
CA ASN A 110 -1.92 -14.90 -5.09
C ASN A 110 -2.43 -15.44 -3.74
N ALA A 111 -3.75 -15.61 -3.63
CA ALA A 111 -4.40 -16.06 -2.39
C ALA A 111 -3.93 -17.43 -1.88
N GLY A 112 -3.50 -18.34 -2.77
CA GLY A 112 -2.97 -19.65 -2.37
C GLY A 112 -1.59 -19.54 -1.70
N VAL A 113 -0.75 -18.65 -2.22
CA VAL A 113 0.57 -18.37 -1.62
C VAL A 113 0.40 -17.55 -0.34
N ASP A 114 -0.44 -16.52 -0.38
CA ASP A 114 -0.71 -15.65 0.76
C ASP A 114 -1.21 -16.46 1.97
N HIS A 115 -2.02 -17.51 1.79
CA HIS A 115 -2.45 -18.36 2.91
C HIS A 115 -1.29 -18.94 3.75
N THR A 116 -0.11 -19.13 3.17
CA THR A 116 1.09 -19.61 3.88
C THR A 116 2.02 -18.50 4.36
N LEU A 117 1.94 -17.32 3.73
CA LEU A 117 2.80 -16.17 4.02
C LEU A 117 2.10 -15.07 4.83
N HIS A 118 0.79 -15.16 5.01
CA HIS A 118 -0.02 -14.18 5.72
C HIS A 118 0.49 -13.96 7.14
N ASP A 119 0.56 -12.71 7.58
CA ASP A 119 1.08 -12.30 8.89
C ASP A 119 2.49 -12.80 9.24
N THR A 120 3.26 -13.24 8.25
CA THR A 120 4.68 -13.59 8.43
C THR A 120 5.61 -12.41 8.16
N TYR A 121 6.89 -12.58 8.47
CA TYR A 121 7.93 -11.61 8.10
C TYR A 121 8.06 -11.38 6.59
N TYR A 122 7.50 -12.24 5.74
CA TYR A 122 7.46 -11.97 4.30
C TYR A 122 6.57 -10.75 3.99
N VAL A 123 5.38 -10.67 4.60
CA VAL A 123 4.46 -9.53 4.45
C VAL A 123 5.08 -8.26 5.01
N VAL A 124 5.74 -8.36 6.17
CA VAL A 124 6.48 -7.25 6.78
C VAL A 124 7.58 -6.77 5.82
N ALA A 125 8.41 -7.67 5.29
CA ALA A 125 9.48 -7.33 4.36
C ALA A 125 8.95 -6.67 3.07
N HIS A 126 7.90 -7.25 2.47
CA HIS A 126 7.22 -6.68 1.31
C HIS A 126 6.82 -5.21 1.55
N PHE A 127 6.10 -4.95 2.64
CA PHE A 127 5.65 -3.60 2.99
C PHE A 127 6.83 -2.64 3.21
N HIS A 128 7.91 -3.09 3.84
CA HIS A 128 9.08 -2.25 4.09
C HIS A 128 9.84 -1.90 2.81
N TYR A 129 9.93 -2.81 1.84
CA TYR A 129 10.50 -2.49 0.52
C TYR A 129 9.67 -1.45 -0.25
N VAL A 130 8.34 -1.57 -0.22
CA VAL A 130 7.45 -0.71 -1.01
C VAL A 130 7.15 0.62 -0.34
N LEU A 131 6.68 0.62 0.91
CA LEU A 131 6.14 1.80 1.58
C LEU A 131 7.19 2.49 2.46
N SER A 132 7.90 1.75 3.32
CA SER A 132 8.90 2.35 4.21
C SER A 132 10.11 2.86 3.42
N LEU A 133 10.71 2.06 2.55
CA LEU A 133 11.91 2.47 1.80
C LEU A 133 11.56 3.26 0.55
N GLY A 134 10.50 2.89 -0.19
CA GLY A 134 10.06 3.64 -1.37
C GLY A 134 9.58 5.05 -1.04
N ALA A 135 8.71 5.23 -0.04
CA ALA A 135 8.25 6.58 0.31
C ALA A 135 9.38 7.43 0.91
N VAL A 136 10.21 6.86 1.78
CA VAL A 136 11.34 7.58 2.42
C VAL A 136 12.41 7.98 1.41
N PHE A 137 12.78 7.10 0.46
CA PHE A 137 13.75 7.45 -0.59
C PHE A 137 13.19 8.55 -1.49
N GLY A 138 11.91 8.46 -1.87
CA GLY A 138 11.25 9.53 -2.62
C GLY A 138 11.20 10.86 -1.86
N LEU A 139 11.05 10.82 -0.53
CA LEU A 139 11.10 12.00 0.34
C LEU A 139 12.50 12.60 0.41
N PHE A 140 13.54 11.82 0.65
CA PHE A 140 14.93 12.30 0.66
C PHE A 140 15.38 12.81 -0.71
N ALA A 141 15.01 12.12 -1.78
CA ALA A 141 15.24 12.59 -3.15
C ALA A 141 14.57 13.95 -3.39
N GLY A 142 13.32 14.11 -2.93
CA GLY A 142 12.60 15.38 -2.99
C GLY A 142 13.30 16.49 -2.20
N LEU A 143 13.68 16.21 -0.94
CA LEU A 143 14.36 17.17 -0.08
C LEU A 143 15.71 17.67 -0.64
N GLN A 144 16.41 16.82 -1.39
CA GLN A 144 17.76 17.12 -1.91
C GLN A 144 17.77 17.58 -3.37
N GLY A 145 16.79 17.18 -4.19
CA GLY A 145 16.72 17.49 -5.63
C GLY A 145 15.72 18.58 -6.00
N MET A 146 14.76 18.86 -5.12
CA MET A 146 13.86 20.01 -5.20
C MET A 146 13.69 20.57 -3.79
N PRO A 147 14.67 21.35 -3.28
CA PRO A 147 14.60 21.91 -1.94
C PRO A 147 13.35 22.78 -1.82
N ARG A 148 12.31 22.25 -1.17
CA ARG A 148 11.15 23.03 -0.73
C ARG A 148 11.61 23.90 0.44
N ARG A 149 12.14 25.08 0.10
CA ARG A 149 12.36 26.21 1.02
C ARG A 149 12.08 27.54 0.30
N TYR A 150 11.02 27.58 -0.50
CA TYR A 150 10.39 28.84 -0.84
C TYR A 150 9.16 28.98 0.04
N ILE A 151 9.10 30.09 0.76
CA ILE A 151 7.89 30.48 1.51
C ILE A 151 6.79 30.95 0.54
N ASP A 152 7.19 31.20 -0.70
CA ASP A 152 6.47 31.80 -1.81
C ASP A 152 6.50 30.88 -3.04
N TYR A 153 5.33 30.44 -3.49
CA TYR A 153 5.21 29.72 -4.76
C TYR A 153 5.04 30.71 -5.91
N ALA A 154 5.61 30.39 -7.08
CA ALA A 154 5.30 31.14 -8.30
C ALA A 154 3.78 31.13 -8.55
N ASP A 155 3.21 32.27 -8.97
CA ASP A 155 1.76 32.48 -9.09
C ASP A 155 1.04 31.37 -9.88
N GLY A 156 1.68 30.82 -10.92
CA GLY A 156 1.13 29.73 -11.73
C GLY A 156 0.85 28.42 -10.98
N PHE A 157 1.43 28.23 -9.79
CA PHE A 157 1.21 27.05 -8.95
C PHE A 157 0.34 27.31 -7.71
N ALA A 158 -0.13 28.54 -7.50
CA ALA A 158 -0.93 28.91 -6.34
C ALA A 158 -2.19 28.05 -6.17
N THR A 159 -2.90 27.77 -7.27
CA THR A 159 -4.10 26.93 -7.27
C THR A 159 -3.81 25.50 -6.82
N TRP A 160 -2.74 24.90 -7.32
CA TRP A 160 -2.35 23.53 -6.95
C TRP A 160 -1.85 23.45 -5.50
N HIS A 161 -1.15 24.48 -5.05
CA HIS A 161 -0.76 24.62 -3.65
C HIS A 161 -1.99 24.72 -2.74
N HIS A 162 -3.00 25.52 -3.11
CA HIS A 162 -4.25 25.65 -2.37
C HIS A 162 -4.98 24.29 -2.22
N TRP A 163 -5.17 23.54 -3.32
CA TRP A 163 -5.77 22.21 -3.26
C TRP A 163 -4.97 21.22 -2.42
N SER A 164 -3.63 21.26 -2.52
CA SER A 164 -2.76 20.42 -1.68
C SER A 164 -2.90 20.76 -0.21
N SER A 165 -3.04 22.04 0.15
CA SER A 165 -3.24 22.50 1.52
C SER A 165 -4.58 22.05 2.09
N ILE A 166 -5.65 22.09 1.27
CA ILE A 166 -6.96 21.52 1.64
C ILE A 166 -6.83 20.00 1.90
N GLY A 167 -6.17 19.27 0.99
CA GLY A 167 -5.95 17.82 1.15
C GLY A 167 -5.18 17.48 2.42
N TYR A 168 -4.17 18.29 2.78
CA TYR A 168 -3.45 18.14 4.04
C TYR A 168 -4.33 18.42 5.26
N ALA A 169 -5.17 19.46 5.23
CA ALA A 169 -6.11 19.75 6.30
C ALA A 169 -7.11 18.60 6.51
N ILE A 170 -7.65 18.03 5.42
CA ILE A 170 -8.53 16.84 5.48
C ILE A 170 -7.78 15.67 6.13
N THR A 171 -6.54 15.41 5.71
CA THR A 171 -5.71 14.33 6.26
C THR A 171 -5.44 14.53 7.76
N LEU A 172 -5.15 15.77 8.18
CA LEU A 172 -4.95 16.10 9.59
C LEU A 172 -6.23 15.82 10.41
N VAL A 173 -7.38 16.29 9.93
CA VAL A 173 -8.67 16.04 10.60
C VAL A 173 -8.96 14.53 10.68
N ALA A 174 -8.78 13.79 9.59
CA ALA A 174 -8.97 12.33 9.57
C ALA A 174 -8.03 11.62 10.55
N THR A 175 -6.78 12.07 10.64
CA THR A 175 -5.78 11.52 11.58
C THR A 175 -6.19 11.79 13.03
N LEU A 176 -6.68 13.00 13.34
CA LEU A 176 -7.18 13.33 14.66
C LEU A 176 -8.42 12.51 15.04
N VAL A 177 -9.36 12.32 14.10
CA VAL A 177 -10.53 11.45 14.30
C VAL A 177 -10.11 10.01 14.54
N PHE A 178 -9.11 9.50 13.81
CA PHE A 178 -8.55 8.16 14.04
C PHE A 178 -7.97 8.02 15.45
N PHE A 179 -7.08 8.94 15.87
CA PHE A 179 -6.48 8.86 17.21
C PHE A 179 -7.50 9.09 18.32
N PHE A 180 -8.49 9.96 18.10
CA PHE A 180 -9.62 10.12 19.03
C PHE A 180 -10.41 8.82 19.16
N SER A 181 -10.77 8.19 18.05
CA SER A 181 -11.49 6.90 18.05
C SER A 181 -10.68 5.81 18.73
N LEU A 182 -9.37 5.77 18.50
CA LEU A 182 -8.45 4.84 19.15
C LEU A 182 -8.38 5.08 20.66
N ALA A 183 -8.22 6.34 21.09
CA ALA A 183 -8.22 6.70 22.51
C ALA A 183 -9.54 6.34 23.18
N VAL A 184 -10.67 6.64 22.54
CA VAL A 184 -12.01 6.24 23.01
C VAL A 184 -12.10 4.72 23.15
N ALA A 185 -11.63 3.95 22.17
CA ALA A 185 -11.63 2.48 22.24
C ALA A 185 -10.82 1.95 23.43
N PHE A 186 -9.62 2.50 23.67
CA PHE A 186 -8.77 2.11 24.81
C PHE A 186 -9.30 2.54 26.17
N ILE A 187 -9.97 3.70 26.25
CA ILE A 187 -10.57 4.22 27.49
C ILE A 187 -11.83 3.43 27.83
N GLN A 188 -12.73 3.27 26.85
CA GLN A 188 -14.03 2.65 27.09
C GLN A 188 -13.96 1.13 27.17
N ARG A 189 -12.93 0.50 26.58
CA ARG A 189 -12.70 -0.95 26.61
C ARG A 189 -13.96 -1.77 26.33
N ARG A 190 -14.79 -1.30 25.39
CA ARG A 190 -16.03 -1.98 25.04
C ARG A 190 -15.69 -3.37 24.52
N LYS A 191 -16.33 -4.40 25.09
CA LYS A 191 -16.27 -5.74 24.51
C LYS A 191 -16.92 -5.69 23.13
N ALA A 192 -16.34 -6.41 22.17
CA ALA A 192 -16.81 -6.40 20.79
C ALA A 192 -18.24 -6.99 20.71
N THR A 193 -18.47 -8.14 21.36
CA THR A 193 -19.78 -8.73 21.65
C THR A 193 -19.70 -9.58 22.93
N GLU A 194 -20.86 -9.89 23.52
CA GLU A 194 -20.95 -10.84 24.64
C GLU A 194 -20.46 -12.25 24.24
N SER A 195 -20.69 -12.65 22.99
CA SER A 195 -20.32 -13.97 22.45
C SER A 195 -18.86 -14.10 22.03
N GLY A 196 -18.09 -13.01 21.97
CA GLY A 196 -16.73 -13.01 21.42
C GLY A 196 -16.64 -12.99 19.89
N ASN A 197 -17.77 -13.15 19.19
CA ASN A 197 -17.88 -13.02 17.74
C ASN A 197 -18.48 -11.66 17.34
N PRO A 198 -17.68 -10.69 16.85
CA PRO A 198 -18.17 -9.39 16.41
C PRO A 198 -18.73 -9.37 14.99
N TRP A 199 -18.57 -10.45 14.23
CA TRP A 199 -18.91 -10.54 12.81
C TRP A 199 -20.24 -11.26 12.55
N GLY A 200 -20.86 -11.81 13.60
CA GLY A 200 -22.18 -12.45 13.55
C GLY A 200 -22.16 -13.86 12.97
N GLU A 201 -23.34 -14.36 12.59
CA GLU A 201 -23.58 -15.76 12.21
C GLU A 201 -22.76 -16.23 10.99
N GLY A 202 -22.23 -15.30 10.17
CA GLY A 202 -21.38 -15.61 9.03
C GLY A 202 -19.93 -15.96 9.38
N ALA A 203 -19.48 -15.69 10.60
CA ALA A 203 -18.13 -16.00 11.06
C ALA A 203 -18.11 -17.33 11.83
N THR A 204 -17.96 -18.42 11.07
CA THR A 204 -18.18 -19.80 11.55
C THR A 204 -16.89 -20.58 11.85
N THR A 205 -15.73 -19.92 11.78
CA THR A 205 -14.43 -20.54 12.08
C THR A 205 -14.19 -20.62 13.59
N LEU A 206 -13.31 -21.53 14.01
CA LEU A 206 -13.12 -21.89 15.42
C LEU A 206 -12.70 -20.70 16.31
N GLU A 207 -11.92 -19.76 15.79
CA GLU A 207 -11.49 -18.57 16.54
C GLU A 207 -12.65 -17.68 17.02
N TRP A 208 -13.80 -17.70 16.34
CA TRP A 208 -15.00 -16.94 16.73
C TRP A 208 -15.88 -17.66 17.76
N THR A 209 -15.44 -18.83 18.21
CA THR A 209 -16.09 -19.61 19.29
C THR A 209 -15.50 -19.28 20.66
N LEU A 210 -14.38 -18.55 20.67
CA LEU A 210 -13.66 -18.14 21.87
C LEU A 210 -14.14 -16.77 22.37
N PRO A 211 -14.04 -16.50 23.68
CA PRO A 211 -14.29 -15.16 24.20
C PRO A 211 -13.19 -14.20 23.73
N SER A 212 -13.50 -12.90 23.74
CA SER A 212 -12.53 -11.83 23.46
C SER A 212 -12.27 -11.02 24.74
N PRO A 213 -11.03 -10.96 25.26
CA PRO A 213 -9.81 -11.57 24.71
C PRO A 213 -9.76 -13.09 24.88
N PRO A 214 -9.03 -13.82 24.00
CA PRO A 214 -8.91 -15.26 24.10
C PRO A 214 -8.16 -15.69 25.37
N PRO A 215 -8.57 -16.79 26.01
CA PRO A 215 -7.88 -17.33 27.16
C PRO A 215 -6.53 -17.93 26.78
N PHE A 216 -5.63 -18.07 27.75
CA PHE A 216 -4.30 -18.66 27.53
C PHE A 216 -4.37 -20.10 26.99
N HIS A 217 -5.31 -20.89 27.50
CA HIS A 217 -5.69 -22.19 26.93
C HIS A 217 -6.99 -22.03 26.16
N GLN A 218 -6.89 -22.06 24.83
CA GLN A 218 -8.00 -21.72 23.93
C GLN A 218 -9.13 -22.76 23.98
N TYR A 219 -8.79 -24.05 24.00
CA TYR A 219 -9.77 -25.12 24.11
C TYR A 219 -9.36 -26.10 25.21
N ASN A 220 -10.33 -26.53 26.01
CA ASN A 220 -10.10 -27.59 27.00
C ASN A 220 -10.07 -28.98 26.34
N GLU A 221 -10.75 -29.13 25.20
CA GLU A 221 -10.79 -30.33 24.38
C GLU A 221 -10.54 -29.96 22.91
N LEU A 222 -9.85 -30.83 22.16
CA LEU A 222 -9.54 -30.55 20.77
C LEU A 222 -10.82 -30.51 19.93
N PRO A 223 -11.12 -29.39 19.23
CA PRO A 223 -12.30 -29.30 18.40
C PRO A 223 -12.19 -30.24 17.19
N VAL A 224 -13.28 -30.96 16.90
CA VAL A 224 -13.37 -31.88 15.76
C VAL A 224 -13.99 -31.15 14.58
N VAL A 225 -13.19 -30.85 13.55
CA VAL A 225 -13.65 -30.14 12.36
C VAL A 225 -14.34 -31.12 11.41
N THR A 226 -15.61 -30.88 11.08
CA THR A 226 -16.36 -31.67 10.09
C THR A 226 -16.67 -30.85 8.83
N THR A 227 -16.95 -31.51 7.70
CA THR A 227 -17.10 -30.87 6.38
C THR A 227 -18.43 -30.14 6.15
N LYS A 228 -19.32 -30.12 7.14
CA LYS A 228 -20.59 -29.37 7.09
C LYS A 228 -20.43 -28.13 7.97
N GLY A 229 -20.34 -26.95 7.35
CA GLY A 229 -19.95 -25.71 8.03
C GLY A 229 -20.83 -25.32 9.23
N GLY A 230 -20.16 -24.77 10.26
CA GLY A 230 -20.77 -24.28 11.49
C GLY A 230 -20.51 -25.23 12.65
N HIS A 231 -19.36 -25.04 13.32
CA HIS A 231 -18.81 -25.91 14.39
C HIS A 231 -18.59 -27.37 14.00
#